data_AF-A0A7K2LV49-F1
#
_entry.id   AF-A0A7K2LV49-F1
#
_cell.length_a   1.000
_cell.length_b   1.000
_cell.length_c   1.000
_cell.angle_alpha   90.00
_cell.angle_beta   90.00
_cell.angle_gamma   90.00
#
_symmetry.space_group_name_H-M   'P 1'
#
loop_
_entity.id
_entity.type
_entity.pdbx_description
1 polymer ?
#
loop_
_entity_poly.entity_id
_entity_poly.type
_entity_poly.pdbx_seq_one_letter_code
_entity_poly.pdbx_strand_id
1 'polypeptide(L)'
;MTAVRPETTAQPAPGAASLSFPTGFVWGAATAAYQVEGAAAEDGRTPSIWDTFSHTPGKVRNGDTGDIAADHYHRYRDDVALMKRLGLKAYRFSVSWSRVQPTGRGPAVERGLDFYRRLTDELLQAGITPVATLYHWDLPQELEDAGGWPQRDTADRFADYADLVARALGDRVGVWTTLNEPWCSAFLGYGSGV
;
A
#
# COMPACT_ATOMS: atom_id res chain seq x y z
N MET A 1 -33.52 19.06 -22.01
CA MET A 1 -32.58 18.42 -22.96
C MET A 1 -31.33 19.27 -23.01
N THR A 2 -30.32 18.92 -22.21
CA THR A 2 -29.09 19.70 -22.09
C THR A 2 -28.07 19.10 -23.04
N ALA A 3 -27.63 19.87 -24.04
CA ALA A 3 -26.71 19.42 -25.06
C ALA A 3 -25.33 19.09 -24.45
N VAL A 4 -24.84 17.87 -24.74
CA VAL A 4 -23.48 17.42 -24.42
C VAL A 4 -22.51 18.23 -25.28
N ARG A 5 -21.52 18.89 -24.65
CA ARG A 5 -20.44 19.59 -25.37
C ARG A 5 -19.57 18.57 -26.12
N PRO A 6 -19.14 18.85 -27.36
CA PRO A 6 -18.25 17.95 -28.09
C PRO A 6 -16.88 17.86 -27.40
N GLU A 7 -16.35 16.64 -27.35
CA GLU A 7 -15.01 16.35 -26.83
C GLU A 7 -13.97 17.16 -27.60
N THR A 8 -13.20 17.97 -26.87
CA THR A 8 -12.05 18.68 -27.45
C THR A 8 -10.87 17.71 -27.46
N THR A 9 -10.64 17.02 -28.58
CA THR A 9 -9.36 16.34 -28.81
C THR A 9 -8.27 17.40 -28.95
N ALA A 10 -7.35 17.44 -27.99
CA ALA A 10 -6.17 18.29 -28.09
C ALA A 10 -5.34 17.90 -29.31
N GLN A 11 -5.21 18.81 -30.27
CA GLN A 11 -4.36 18.61 -31.44
C GLN A 11 -2.89 18.82 -31.03
N PRO A 12 -1.97 17.89 -31.32
CA PRO A 12 -0.57 18.09 -31.01
C PRO A 12 -0.01 19.28 -31.79
N ALA A 13 0.80 20.12 -31.14
CA ALA A 13 1.43 21.27 -31.76
C ALA A 13 2.35 20.81 -32.92
N PRO A 14 2.36 21.51 -34.07
CA PRO A 14 3.24 21.15 -35.18
C PRO A 14 4.71 21.29 -34.77
N GLY A 15 5.50 20.21 -34.92
CA GLY A 15 6.94 20.20 -34.66
C GLY A 15 7.37 19.56 -33.34
N ALA A 16 6.45 19.08 -32.51
CA ALA A 16 6.83 18.22 -31.39
C ALA A 16 7.29 16.86 -31.93
N ALA A 17 8.55 16.48 -31.67
CA ALA A 17 8.99 15.10 -31.87
C ALA A 17 7.99 14.16 -31.16
N SER A 18 7.64 13.04 -31.78
CA SER A 18 6.71 12.09 -31.17
C SER A 18 7.30 11.58 -29.85
N LEU A 19 6.80 12.12 -28.74
CA LEU A 19 7.16 11.67 -27.40
C LEU A 19 6.71 10.22 -27.29
N SER A 20 7.69 9.32 -27.21
CA SER A 20 7.46 7.90 -27.06
C SER A 20 8.19 7.42 -25.83
N PHE A 21 7.56 6.49 -25.11
CA PHE A 21 8.20 5.78 -24.02
C PHE A 21 8.99 4.60 -24.59
N PRO A 22 10.05 4.14 -23.89
CA PRO A 22 10.76 2.93 -24.28
C PRO A 22 9.79 1.76 -24.45
N THR A 23 10.08 0.86 -25.41
CA THR A 23 9.33 -0.39 -25.55
C THR A 23 9.33 -1.15 -24.22
N GLY A 24 8.15 -1.58 -23.77
CA GLY A 24 7.99 -2.27 -22.49
C GLY A 24 7.86 -1.34 -21.28
N PHE A 25 7.77 -0.01 -21.46
CA PHE A 25 7.45 0.90 -20.35
C PHE A 25 6.11 0.52 -19.70
N VAL A 26 6.13 0.37 -18.38
CA VAL A 26 4.99 -0.11 -17.61
C VAL A 26 4.28 1.07 -16.95
N TRP A 27 3.03 1.29 -17.34
CA TRP A 27 2.13 2.22 -16.67
C TRP A 27 1.40 1.53 -15.54
N GLY A 28 1.41 2.15 -14.36
CA GLY A 28 0.71 1.64 -13.19
C GLY A 28 0.22 2.75 -12.28
N ALA A 29 -0.47 2.35 -11.23
CA ALA A 29 -0.89 3.20 -10.12
C ALA A 29 -0.31 2.65 -8.81
N ALA A 30 -0.28 3.50 -7.78
CA ALA A 30 0.24 3.13 -6.46
C ALA A 30 -0.72 3.52 -5.33
N THR A 31 -0.79 2.69 -4.30
CA THR A 31 -1.48 2.95 -3.03
C THR A 31 -0.63 2.46 -1.85
N ALA A 32 -1.05 2.78 -0.63
CA ALA A 32 -0.53 2.22 0.61
C ALA A 32 -1.66 1.62 1.44
N ALA A 33 -1.37 0.55 2.18
CA ALA A 33 -2.33 -0.22 2.95
C ALA A 33 -3.22 0.65 3.85
N TYR A 34 -2.63 1.42 4.77
CA TYR A 34 -3.40 2.28 5.68
C TYR A 34 -4.25 3.35 4.98
N GLN A 35 -3.84 3.77 3.78
CA GLN A 35 -4.53 4.82 3.04
C GLN A 35 -5.79 4.33 2.31
N VAL A 36 -5.90 3.03 2.01
CA VAL A 36 -6.99 2.50 1.17
C VAL A 36 -7.70 1.28 1.73
N GLU A 37 -7.03 0.42 2.52
CA GLU A 37 -7.58 -0.87 2.93
C GLU A 37 -8.83 -0.73 3.82
N GLY A 38 -8.74 0.07 4.88
CA GLY A 38 -9.71 -0.01 5.96
C GLY A 38 -9.62 -1.33 6.72
N ALA A 39 -10.75 -1.79 7.26
CA ALA A 39 -10.83 -3.04 8.03
C ALA A 39 -9.74 -3.10 9.12
N ALA A 40 -9.54 -1.97 9.80
CA ALA A 40 -8.37 -1.72 10.65
C ALA A 40 -8.30 -2.66 11.87
N ALA A 41 -9.44 -3.18 12.33
CA ALA A 41 -9.55 -4.10 13.46
C ALA A 41 -10.22 -5.44 13.08
N GLU A 42 -10.19 -5.80 11.80
CA GLU A 42 -10.79 -7.04 11.30
C GLU A 42 -9.73 -8.12 11.07
N ASP A 43 -10.15 -9.39 11.15
CA ASP A 43 -9.34 -10.57 10.85
C ASP A 43 -7.98 -10.65 11.55
N GLY A 44 -7.87 -10.00 12.71
CA GLY A 44 -6.71 -10.07 13.59
C GLY A 44 -5.65 -8.99 13.37
N ARG A 45 -5.88 -7.99 12.51
CA ARG A 45 -4.99 -6.82 12.41
C ARG A 45 -4.91 -6.10 13.75
N THR A 46 -3.69 -5.81 14.22
CA THR A 46 -3.46 -4.90 15.36
C THR A 46 -3.16 -3.48 14.89
N PRO A 47 -3.27 -2.47 15.78
CA PRO A 47 -2.94 -1.09 15.45
C PRO A 47 -1.50 -0.94 14.94
N SER A 48 -1.34 -0.10 13.93
CA SER A 48 -0.05 0.50 13.55
C SER A 48 0.10 1.87 14.21
N ILE A 49 1.27 2.48 14.06
CA ILE A 49 1.53 3.86 14.52
C ILE A 49 0.54 4.88 13.93
N TRP A 50 0.06 4.64 12.71
CA TRP A 50 -0.89 5.53 12.07
C TRP A 50 -2.31 5.41 12.64
N ASP A 51 -2.69 4.23 13.14
CA ASP A 51 -3.95 4.05 13.86
C ASP A 51 -3.94 4.91 15.13
N THR A 52 -2.89 4.79 15.94
CA THR A 52 -2.73 5.60 17.17
C THR A 52 -2.66 7.09 16.86
N PHE A 53 -1.87 7.46 15.84
CA PHE A 53 -1.69 8.86 15.45
C PHE A 53 -3.01 9.48 14.98
N SER A 54 -3.76 8.83 14.08
CA SER A 54 -5.01 9.40 13.57
C SER A 54 -6.13 9.49 14.61
N HIS A 55 -6.13 8.60 15.59
CA HIS A 55 -7.06 8.64 16.71
C HIS A 55 -6.69 9.70 17.77
N THR A 56 -5.53 10.34 17.65
CA THR A 56 -5.13 11.42 18.57
C THR A 56 -5.74 12.75 18.13
N PRO A 57 -6.54 13.44 18.98
CA PRO A 57 -7.18 14.69 18.62
C PRO A 57 -6.20 15.76 18.11
N GLY A 58 -6.53 16.36 16.96
CA GLY A 58 -5.75 17.45 16.35
C GLY A 58 -4.52 17.02 15.56
N LYS A 59 -4.20 15.72 15.48
CA LYS A 59 -3.09 15.20 14.68
C LYS A 59 -3.43 15.00 13.21
N VAL A 60 -4.69 14.72 12.90
CA VAL A 60 -5.18 14.62 11.52
C VAL A 60 -6.24 15.68 11.26
N ARG A 61 -6.24 16.23 10.04
CA ARG A 61 -7.25 17.19 9.58
C ARG A 61 -8.65 16.60 9.76
N ASN A 62 -9.57 17.39 10.30
CA ASN A 62 -10.96 16.99 10.60
C ASN A 62 -11.14 15.80 11.57
N GLY A 63 -10.05 15.22 12.11
CA GLY A 63 -10.11 13.98 12.87
C GLY A 63 -10.37 12.73 12.02
N ASP A 64 -10.04 12.77 10.73
CA ASP A 64 -10.19 11.62 9.83
C ASP A 64 -9.26 10.45 10.26
N THR A 65 -9.73 9.21 10.10
CA THR A 65 -8.97 7.97 10.41
C THR A 65 -8.89 7.01 9.23
N GLY A 66 -8.00 6.02 9.32
CA GLY A 66 -7.86 4.95 8.33
C GLY A 66 -8.78 3.75 8.55
N ASP A 67 -9.75 3.84 9.48
CA ASP A 67 -10.54 2.67 9.91
C ASP A 67 -11.32 2.02 8.78
N ILE A 68 -11.90 2.87 7.92
CA ILE A 68 -12.65 2.47 6.72
C ILE A 68 -11.85 2.80 5.46
N ALA A 69 -11.19 3.97 5.42
CA ALA A 69 -10.43 4.45 4.25
C ALA A 69 -11.28 4.37 2.94
N ALA A 70 -10.77 3.69 1.91
CA ALA A 70 -11.51 3.42 0.67
C ALA A 70 -12.22 2.05 0.69
N ASP A 71 -12.18 1.34 1.81
CA ASP A 71 -12.76 0.01 2.00
C ASP A 71 -12.20 -1.02 0.98
N HIS A 72 -10.95 -0.84 0.55
CA HIS A 72 -10.29 -1.68 -0.44
C HIS A 72 -10.18 -3.13 0.04
N TYR A 73 -10.10 -3.37 1.35
CA TYR A 73 -10.07 -4.72 1.92
C TYR A 73 -11.26 -5.57 1.44
N HIS A 74 -12.44 -4.98 1.38
CA HIS A 74 -13.66 -5.63 0.91
C HIS A 74 -13.88 -5.46 -0.60
N ARG A 75 -13.42 -4.35 -1.16
CA ARG A 75 -13.76 -3.90 -2.53
C ARG A 75 -12.66 -4.14 -3.57
N TYR A 76 -11.56 -4.79 -3.22
CA TYR A 76 -10.40 -4.91 -4.10
C TYR A 76 -10.72 -5.45 -5.50
N ARG A 77 -11.72 -6.32 -5.67
CA ARG A 77 -12.15 -6.81 -6.99
C ARG A 77 -12.71 -5.70 -7.87
N ASP A 78 -13.49 -4.79 -7.30
CA ASP A 78 -14.03 -3.64 -8.03
C ASP A 78 -12.91 -2.68 -8.44
N ASP A 79 -11.94 -2.48 -7.55
CA ASP A 79 -10.76 -1.65 -7.83
C ASP A 79 -9.86 -2.27 -8.90
N VAL A 80 -9.61 -3.59 -8.84
CA VAL A 80 -8.86 -4.32 -9.88
C VAL A 80 -9.59 -4.26 -11.23
N ALA A 81 -10.90 -4.41 -11.23
CA ALA A 81 -11.70 -4.26 -12.44
C ALA A 81 -11.59 -2.82 -13.01
N LEU A 82 -11.57 -1.80 -12.15
CA LEU A 82 -11.34 -0.41 -12.56
C LEU A 82 -9.94 -0.22 -13.15
N MET A 83 -8.89 -0.73 -12.50
CA MET A 83 -7.52 -0.66 -12.99
C MET A 83 -7.38 -1.31 -14.37
N LYS A 84 -8.03 -2.45 -14.59
CA LYS A 84 -8.08 -3.12 -15.90
C LYS A 84 -8.77 -2.26 -16.96
N ARG A 85 -9.91 -1.63 -16.64
CA ARG A 85 -10.62 -0.71 -17.55
C ARG A 85 -9.78 0.51 -17.92
N LEU A 86 -8.98 1.02 -16.99
CA LEU A 86 -8.03 2.13 -17.22
C LEU A 86 -6.81 1.70 -18.04
N GLY A 87 -6.61 0.39 -18.26
CA GLY A 87 -5.49 -0.14 -19.04
C GLY A 87 -4.16 -0.22 -18.28
N LEU A 88 -4.19 -0.14 -16.94
CA LEU A 88 -2.98 -0.27 -16.12
C LEU A 88 -2.32 -1.64 -16.32
N LYS A 89 -0.99 -1.65 -16.29
CA LYS A 89 -0.16 -2.85 -16.47
C LYS A 89 0.54 -3.28 -15.20
N ALA A 90 0.64 -2.41 -14.22
CA ALA A 90 1.10 -2.73 -12.88
C ALA A 90 0.27 -2.03 -11.80
N TYR A 91 0.23 -2.64 -10.64
CA TYR A 91 -0.31 -2.03 -9.44
C TYR A 91 0.69 -2.18 -8.31
N ARG A 92 1.14 -1.04 -7.79
CA ARG A 92 1.97 -0.98 -6.60
C ARG A 92 1.09 -0.83 -5.38
N PHE A 93 1.11 -1.82 -4.49
CA PHE A 93 0.44 -1.76 -3.19
C PHE A 93 1.47 -1.98 -2.08
N SER A 94 1.11 -1.68 -0.83
CA SER A 94 1.89 -2.11 0.32
C SER A 94 1.16 -3.20 1.10
N VAL A 95 1.94 -4.03 1.79
CA VAL A 95 1.44 -5.05 2.71
C VAL A 95 1.48 -4.45 4.11
N SER A 96 0.37 -4.50 4.84
CA SER A 96 0.32 -3.98 6.21
C SER A 96 0.98 -4.94 7.16
N TRP A 97 2.07 -4.50 7.80
CA TRP A 97 2.84 -5.34 8.70
C TRP A 97 1.97 -5.83 9.86
N SER A 98 1.24 -4.93 10.54
CA SER A 98 0.39 -5.31 11.68
C SER A 98 -0.82 -6.18 11.32
N ARG A 99 -1.18 -6.28 10.03
CA ARG A 99 -2.19 -7.23 9.53
C ARG A 99 -1.61 -8.63 9.35
N VAL A 100 -0.40 -8.72 8.81
CA VAL A 100 0.27 -10.01 8.55
C VAL A 100 0.88 -10.57 9.83
N GLN A 101 1.55 -9.75 10.63
CA GLN A 101 2.23 -10.15 11.85
C GLN A 101 1.82 -9.18 12.96
N PRO A 102 0.64 -9.40 13.59
CA PRO A 102 0.17 -8.59 14.71
C PRO A 102 1.24 -8.44 15.78
N THR A 103 1.32 -7.27 16.41
CA THR A 103 2.39 -6.87 17.36
C THR A 103 3.81 -6.77 16.75
N GLY A 104 3.98 -7.07 15.45
CA GLY A 104 5.26 -7.08 14.76
C GLY A 104 6.21 -8.21 15.19
N ARG A 105 5.68 -9.26 15.83
CA ARG A 105 6.45 -10.40 16.36
C ARG A 105 5.68 -11.71 16.17
N GLY A 106 6.43 -12.81 16.11
CA GLY A 106 5.86 -14.16 16.04
C GLY A 106 5.48 -14.59 14.61
N PRO A 107 4.66 -15.64 14.45
CA PRO A 107 4.25 -16.11 13.13
C PRO A 107 3.28 -15.13 12.45
N ALA A 108 3.11 -15.29 11.14
CA ALA A 108 2.05 -14.59 10.44
C ALA A 108 0.66 -15.09 10.84
N VAL A 109 -0.33 -14.21 10.79
CA VAL A 109 -1.75 -14.57 10.79
C VAL A 109 -2.17 -14.87 9.36
N GLU A 110 -2.54 -16.13 9.10
CA GLU A 110 -2.90 -16.58 7.74
C GLU A 110 -4.02 -15.77 7.11
N ARG A 111 -5.03 -15.33 7.90
CA ARG A 111 -6.10 -14.47 7.37
C ARG A 111 -5.60 -13.15 6.83
N GLY A 112 -4.59 -12.55 7.47
CA GLY A 112 -3.95 -11.34 7.00
C GLY A 112 -3.24 -11.57 5.66
N LEU A 113 -2.52 -12.69 5.53
CA LEU A 113 -1.89 -13.09 4.28
C LEU A 113 -2.92 -13.45 3.18
N ASP A 114 -4.04 -14.05 3.52
CA ASP A 114 -5.08 -14.47 2.57
C ASP A 114 -5.69 -13.29 1.82
N PHE A 115 -5.81 -12.11 2.44
CA PHE A 115 -6.18 -10.90 1.71
C PHE A 115 -5.17 -10.59 0.59
N TYR A 116 -3.88 -10.55 0.90
CA TYR A 116 -2.84 -10.24 -0.09
C TYR A 116 -2.68 -11.33 -1.15
N ARG A 117 -2.88 -12.61 -0.79
CA ARG A 117 -2.93 -13.73 -1.77
C ARG A 117 -4.06 -13.50 -2.77
N ARG A 118 -5.28 -13.23 -2.29
CA ARG A 118 -6.45 -12.98 -3.14
C ARG A 118 -6.29 -11.73 -4.01
N LEU A 119 -5.76 -10.64 -3.46
CA LEU A 119 -5.46 -9.43 -4.22
C LEU A 119 -4.44 -9.72 -5.34
N THR A 120 -3.37 -10.43 -5.02
CA THR A 120 -2.33 -10.82 -6.00
C THR A 120 -2.89 -11.69 -7.11
N ASP A 121 -3.72 -12.68 -6.77
CA ASP A 121 -4.38 -13.54 -7.75
C ASP A 121 -5.33 -12.76 -8.66
N GLU A 122 -6.13 -11.85 -8.09
CA GLU A 122 -7.06 -11.01 -8.85
C GLU A 122 -6.33 -10.07 -9.83
N LEU A 123 -5.21 -9.46 -9.40
CA LEU A 123 -4.36 -8.64 -10.25
C LEU A 123 -3.80 -9.45 -11.43
N LEU A 124 -3.25 -10.63 -11.16
CA LEU A 124 -2.68 -11.49 -12.21
C LEU A 124 -3.76 -11.97 -13.19
N GLN A 125 -4.94 -12.36 -12.69
CA GLN A 125 -6.09 -12.71 -13.53
C GLN A 125 -6.57 -11.53 -14.39
N ALA A 126 -6.42 -10.30 -13.90
CA ALA A 126 -6.70 -9.09 -14.65
C ALA A 126 -5.59 -8.70 -15.67
N GLY A 127 -4.45 -9.40 -15.66
CA GLY A 127 -3.29 -9.07 -16.49
C GLY A 127 -2.51 -7.85 -15.98
N ILE A 128 -2.56 -7.60 -14.67
CA ILE A 128 -1.89 -6.49 -13.98
C ILE A 128 -0.76 -7.07 -13.13
N THR A 129 0.44 -6.55 -13.31
CA THR A 129 1.63 -7.00 -12.56
C THR A 129 1.57 -6.48 -11.12
N PRO A 130 1.59 -7.36 -10.10
CA PRO A 130 1.66 -6.92 -8.71
C PRO A 130 3.08 -6.43 -8.38
N VAL A 131 3.17 -5.27 -7.73
CA VAL A 131 4.41 -4.69 -7.20
C VAL A 131 4.22 -4.44 -5.70
N ALA A 132 4.88 -5.23 -4.85
CA ALA A 132 4.62 -5.18 -3.41
C ALA A 132 5.65 -4.30 -2.68
N THR A 133 5.15 -3.41 -1.83
CA THR A 133 5.95 -2.64 -0.87
C THR A 133 5.80 -3.25 0.52
N LEU A 134 6.88 -3.62 1.18
CA LEU A 134 6.82 -4.30 2.49
C LEU A 134 6.51 -3.35 3.64
N TYR A 135 6.99 -2.11 3.58
CA TYR A 135 6.74 -1.10 4.61
C TYR A 135 6.35 0.24 4.00
N HIS A 136 5.18 0.75 4.40
CA HIS A 136 4.70 2.07 3.99
C HIS A 136 4.15 2.85 5.19
N TRP A 137 5.05 3.08 6.16
CA TRP A 137 4.87 3.92 7.35
C TRP A 137 3.97 3.33 8.44
N ASP A 138 3.41 2.15 8.24
CA ASP A 138 2.46 1.50 9.15
C ASP A 138 3.14 0.48 10.08
N LEU A 139 4.16 0.94 10.82
CA LEU A 139 4.85 0.12 11.83
C LEU A 139 3.84 -0.38 12.87
N PRO A 140 3.84 -1.66 13.27
CA PRO A 140 3.02 -2.14 14.39
C PRO A 140 3.25 -1.28 15.64
N GLN A 141 2.18 -0.81 16.29
CA GLN A 141 2.28 0.12 17.42
C GLN A 141 3.16 -0.43 18.53
N GLU A 142 3.10 -1.73 18.79
CA GLU A 142 3.87 -2.40 19.84
C GLU A 142 5.38 -2.37 19.58
N LEU A 143 5.82 -2.27 18.31
CA LEU A 143 7.23 -2.04 17.99
C LEU A 143 7.64 -0.59 18.21
N GLU A 144 6.75 0.37 17.94
CA GLU A 144 6.99 1.79 18.25
C GLU A 144 7.04 2.04 19.76
N ASP A 145 6.14 1.43 20.53
CA ASP A 145 6.15 1.50 22.00
C ASP A 145 7.45 0.92 22.59
N ALA A 146 8.06 -0.05 21.90
CA ALA A 146 9.37 -0.60 22.24
C ALA A 146 10.56 0.26 21.74
N GLY A 147 10.30 1.36 21.05
CA GLY A 147 11.29 2.36 20.62
C GLY A 147 11.45 2.51 19.10
N GLY A 148 10.68 1.80 18.29
CA GLY A 148 10.54 2.07 16.85
C GLY A 148 11.80 1.84 16.02
N TRP A 149 11.90 2.52 14.87
CA TRP A 149 13.04 2.44 13.95
C TRP A 149 14.40 2.84 14.55
N PRO A 150 14.49 3.71 15.59
CA PRO A 150 15.74 3.92 16.32
C PRO A 150 16.29 2.66 17.00
N GLN A 151 15.43 1.69 17.34
CA GLN A 151 15.85 0.43 17.92
C GLN A 151 16.28 -0.56 16.84
N ARG A 152 17.50 -1.10 16.97
CA ARG A 152 18.06 -2.06 16.01
C ARG A 152 17.21 -3.33 15.87
N ASP A 153 16.60 -3.81 16.96
CA ASP A 153 15.70 -4.99 16.93
C ASP A 153 14.59 -4.81 15.89
N THR A 154 14.10 -3.59 15.64
CA THR A 154 13.04 -3.32 14.65
C THR A 154 13.46 -3.73 13.23
N ALA A 155 14.73 -3.57 12.86
CA ALA A 155 15.23 -4.02 11.56
C ALA A 155 15.26 -5.57 11.47
N ASP A 156 15.59 -6.25 12.56
CA ASP A 156 15.57 -7.71 12.62
C ASP A 156 14.11 -8.23 12.57
N ARG A 157 13.17 -7.57 13.26
CA ARG A 157 11.73 -7.86 13.14
C ARG A 157 11.21 -7.65 11.73
N PHE A 158 11.68 -6.60 11.06
CA PHE A 158 11.31 -6.34 9.67
C PHE A 158 11.80 -7.47 8.75
N ALA A 159 13.00 -8.02 9.00
CA ALA A 159 13.49 -9.17 8.24
C ALA A 159 12.64 -10.43 8.46
N ASP A 160 12.24 -10.73 9.70
CA ASP A 160 11.34 -11.85 10.01
C ASP A 160 10.00 -11.71 9.27
N TYR A 161 9.40 -10.51 9.31
CA TYR A 161 8.18 -10.19 8.60
C TYR A 161 8.34 -10.30 7.07
N ALA A 162 9.44 -9.77 6.53
CA ALA A 162 9.73 -9.83 5.11
C ALA A 162 9.84 -11.28 4.60
N ASP A 163 10.46 -12.18 5.38
CA ASP A 163 10.53 -13.61 5.06
C ASP A 163 9.13 -14.25 5.00
N LEU A 164 8.25 -13.92 5.97
CA LEU A 164 6.87 -14.42 6.00
C LEU A 164 6.08 -13.99 4.74
N VAL A 165 6.17 -12.72 4.36
CA VAL A 165 5.47 -12.19 3.17
C VAL A 165 6.08 -12.77 1.89
N ALA A 166 7.40 -12.86 1.80
CA ALA A 166 8.09 -13.43 0.65
C ALA A 166 7.74 -14.90 0.43
N ARG A 167 7.65 -15.71 1.50
CA ARG A 167 7.19 -17.11 1.38
C ARG A 167 5.74 -17.23 0.90
N ALA A 168 4.89 -16.28 1.28
CA ALA A 168 3.47 -16.33 0.96
C ALA A 168 3.13 -15.85 -0.47
N LEU A 169 3.91 -14.91 -1.01
CA LEU A 169 3.60 -14.21 -2.27
C LEU A 169 4.72 -14.25 -3.32
N GLY A 170 5.93 -14.72 -2.96
CA GLY A 170 7.12 -14.68 -3.81
C GLY A 170 7.05 -15.58 -5.05
N ASP A 171 6.09 -16.51 -5.10
CA ASP A 171 5.78 -17.30 -6.29
C ASP A 171 5.07 -16.49 -7.39
N ARG A 172 4.46 -15.35 -7.03
CA ARG A 172 3.60 -14.52 -7.89
C ARG A 172 4.08 -13.08 -8.02
N VAL A 173 4.75 -12.54 -6.99
CA VAL A 173 5.25 -11.16 -6.97
C VAL A 173 6.73 -11.13 -7.37
N GLY A 174 7.01 -10.55 -8.53
CA GLY A 174 8.37 -10.44 -9.08
C GLY A 174 9.11 -9.14 -8.74
N VAL A 175 8.40 -8.10 -8.28
CA VAL A 175 8.98 -6.78 -8.00
C VAL A 175 8.61 -6.33 -6.59
N TRP A 176 9.65 -6.02 -5.81
CA TRP A 176 9.54 -5.70 -4.39
C TRP A 176 10.19 -4.36 -4.07
N THR A 177 9.56 -3.62 -3.17
CA THR A 177 10.14 -2.44 -2.51
C THR A 177 10.15 -2.70 -1.01
N THR A 178 11.30 -2.51 -0.35
CA THR A 178 11.39 -2.75 1.10
C THR A 178 10.69 -1.63 1.89
N LEU A 179 11.23 -0.41 1.85
CA LEU A 179 10.68 0.75 2.55
C LEU A 179 10.26 1.84 1.56
N ASN A 180 9.07 2.40 1.75
CA ASN A 180 8.65 3.64 1.09
C ASN A 180 9.23 4.86 1.82
N GLU A 181 9.89 5.75 1.08
CA GLU A 181 10.36 7.07 1.56
C GLU A 181 10.94 7.04 2.99
N PRO A 182 12.03 6.28 3.25
CA PRO A 182 12.59 6.15 4.60
C PRO A 182 13.06 7.49 5.18
N TRP A 183 13.32 8.49 4.32
CA TRP A 183 13.56 9.86 4.74
C TRP A 183 12.36 10.43 5.54
N CYS A 184 11.13 10.23 5.07
CA CYS A 184 9.93 10.73 5.76
C CYS A 184 9.76 10.06 7.12
N SER A 185 9.93 8.74 7.22
CA SER A 185 9.88 8.03 8.49
C SER A 185 10.94 8.53 9.48
N ALA A 186 12.16 8.82 9.01
CA ALA A 186 13.24 9.33 9.86
C ALA A 186 13.02 10.79 10.29
N PHE A 187 12.72 11.69 9.35
CA PHE A 187 12.74 13.13 9.59
C PHE A 187 11.40 13.71 10.00
N LEU A 188 10.28 13.26 9.41
CA LEU A 188 8.96 13.72 9.84
C LEU A 188 8.61 13.04 11.17
N GLY A 189 8.73 11.70 11.22
CA GLY A 189 8.44 10.91 12.42
C GLY A 189 9.35 11.23 13.60
N TYR A 190 10.64 10.85 13.54
CA TYR A 190 11.53 10.99 14.69
C TYR A 190 12.23 12.36 14.80
N GLY A 191 12.45 13.04 13.68
CA GLY A 191 13.10 14.37 13.68
C GLY A 191 12.14 15.51 14.03
N SER A 192 10.93 15.52 13.47
CA SER A 192 9.96 16.61 13.59
C SER A 192 8.81 16.30 14.54
N GLY A 193 8.57 15.01 14.85
CA GLY A 193 7.46 14.57 15.71
C GLY A 193 6.08 14.68 15.06
N VAL A 194 6.02 14.58 13.73
CA VAL A 194 4.80 14.73 12.90
C VAL A 194 4.52 13.46 12.12
#